data_AF-A0A382D7J8-F1
#
_entry.id   AF-A0A382D7J8-F1
#
_cell.length_a   1.000
_cell.length_b   1.000
_cell.length_c   1.000
_cell.angle_alpha   90.00
_cell.angle_beta   90.00
_cell.angle_gamma   90.00
#
_symmetry.space_group_name_H-M   'P 1'
#
loop_
_entity.id
_entity.type
_entity.pdbx_description
1 polymer ?
#
loop_
_entity_poly.entity_id
_entity_poly.type
_entity_poly.pdbx_seq_one_letter_code
_entity_poly.pdbx_strand_id
1 'polypeptide(L)' 'MSHTIMGRDAYWMNFFGLMVLTLIEVAAVGANLGPTAESFGMTERQLTLWILTIIAIPKFMMIAAIFMHLWGENDSG' A
#
# COMPACT_ATOMS: atom_id res chain seq x y z
N MET A 1 18.13 -4.00 -17.98
CA MET A 1 16.68 -3.91 -18.28
C MET A 1 16.04 -5.28 -18.13
N SER A 2 15.38 -5.47 -16.98
CA SER A 2 14.34 -6.47 -16.64
C SER A 2 14.53 -6.76 -15.14
N HIS A 3 14.06 -5.84 -14.29
CA HIS A 3 14.01 -6.11 -12.85
C HIS A 3 12.82 -7.04 -12.61
N THR A 4 13.02 -8.33 -12.83
CA THR A 4 12.02 -9.33 -12.46
C THR A 4 12.17 -9.64 -10.97
N ILE A 5 11.15 -9.39 -10.16
CA ILE A 5 11.04 -10.07 -8.86
C ILE A 5 10.37 -11.42 -9.14
N MET A 6 11.01 -12.52 -8.73
CA MET A 6 10.45 -13.88 -8.85
C MET A 6 10.02 -14.26 -10.29
N GLY A 7 10.72 -13.77 -11.31
CA GLY A 7 10.40 -14.06 -12.72
C GLY A 7 9.17 -13.33 -13.27
N ARG A 8 8.58 -12.41 -12.49
CA ARG A 8 7.51 -11.51 -12.93
C ARG A 8 8.03 -10.08 -12.98
N ASP A 9 7.53 -9.29 -13.91
CA ASP A 9 7.89 -7.88 -14.03
C ASP A 9 7.60 -7.17 -12.70
N ALA A 10 8.66 -6.68 -12.02
CA ALA A 10 8.53 -6.07 -10.71
C ALA A 10 7.68 -4.79 -10.77
N TYR A 11 7.68 -4.08 -11.90
CA TYR A 11 6.87 -2.88 -12.10
C TYR A 11 5.39 -3.23 -12.09
N TRP A 12 4.99 -4.25 -12.85
CA TRP A 12 3.60 -4.72 -12.88
C TRP A 12 3.11 -5.26 -11.53
N MET A 13 3.98 -5.96 -10.80
CA MET A 13 3.62 -6.48 -9.49
C MET A 13 3.48 -5.36 -8.44
N ASN A 14 4.37 -4.36 -8.48
CA ASN A 14 4.32 -3.19 -7.60
C ASN A 14 3.09 -2.32 -7.91
N PHE A 15 2.81 -2.08 -9.19
CA PHE A 15 1.60 -1.41 -9.64
C PHE A 15 0.32 -2.12 -9.17
N PHE A 16 0.24 -3.45 -9.34
CA PHE A 16 -0.90 -4.22 -8.84
C PHE A 16 -1.03 -4.14 -7.31
N GLY A 17 0.09 -4.23 -6.58
CA GLY A 17 0.12 -4.03 -5.13
C GLY A 17 -0.44 -2.67 -4.70
N LEU A 18 -0.03 -1.59 -5.37
CA LEU A 18 -0.55 -0.24 -5.13
C LEU A 18 -2.05 -0.12 -5.42
N MET A 19 -2.53 -0.74 -6.50
CA MET A 19 -3.96 -0.77 -6.83
C MET A 19 -4.77 -1.48 -5.75
N VAL A 20 -4.31 -2.64 -5.27
CA VAL A 20 -4.98 -3.39 -4.19
C VAL A 20 -5.00 -2.57 -2.89
N LEU A 21 -3.86 -2.02 -2.48
CA LEU A 21 -3.81 -1.19 -1.27
C LEU A 21 -4.71 0.04 -1.39
N THR A 22 -4.83 0.64 -2.57
CA THR A 22 -5.73 1.78 -2.83
C THR A 22 -7.19 1.36 -2.79
N LEU A 23 -7.54 0.18 -3.33
CA LEU A 23 -8.89 -0.37 -3.22
C LEU A 23 -9.27 -0.57 -1.74
N ILE A 24 -8.35 -1.06 -0.91
CA ILE A 24 -8.59 -1.26 0.52
C ILE A 24 -8.84 0.07 1.23
N GLU A 25 -8.09 1.13 0.92
CA GLU A 25 -8.33 2.45 1.50
C GLU A 25 -9.70 3.02 1.11
N VAL A 26 -10.07 2.91 -0.18
CA VAL A 26 -11.39 3.36 -0.66
C VAL A 26 -12.50 2.55 0.02
N ALA A 27 -12.31 1.24 0.17
CA ALA A 27 -13.24 0.38 0.90
C ALA A 27 -13.33 0.76 2.38
N ALA A 28 -12.21 1.07 3.04
CA ALA A 28 -12.19 1.47 4.45
C ALA A 28 -12.91 2.80 4.69
N VAL A 29 -12.84 3.73 3.74
CA VAL A 29 -13.55 5.02 3.81
C VAL A 29 -15.02 4.89 3.41
N GLY A 30 -15.34 3.97 2.50
CA GLY A 30 -16.69 3.78 1.96
C GLY A 30 -17.55 2.77 2.73
N ALA A 31 -16.95 1.89 3.53
CA ALA A 31 -17.66 0.88 4.32
C ALA A 31 -18.01 1.41 5.71
N ASN A 32 -19.11 0.89 6.27
CA ASN A 32 -19.46 1.13 7.67
C ASN A 32 -18.58 0.24 8.56
N LEU A 33 -17.61 0.85 9.23
CA LEU A 33 -16.68 0.17 10.13
C LEU A 33 -17.08 0.28 11.60
N GLY A 34 -18.25 0.86 11.90
CA GLY A 34 -18.77 1.04 13.27
C GLY A 34 -18.77 -0.24 14.11
N PRO A 35 -19.36 -1.36 13.65
CA PRO A 35 -19.39 -2.61 14.42
C PRO A 35 -17.99 -3.16 14.72
N THR A 36 -17.06 -2.99 13.77
CA THR A 36 -15.67 -3.41 13.94
C THR A 36 -14.95 -2.47 14.92
N ALA A 37 -15.14 -1.16 14.80
CA ALA A 37 -14.52 -0.17 15.66
C ALA A 37 -14.95 -0.33 17.12
N GLU A 38 -16.23 -0.60 17.37
CA GLU A 38 -16.77 -0.89 18.71
C GLU A 38 -16.09 -2.10 19.35
N SER A 39 -15.81 -3.17 18.59
CA SER A 39 -15.10 -4.35 19.09
C SER A 39 -13.65 -4.06 19.53
N PHE A 40 -13.05 -2.99 19.00
CA PHE A 40 -11.72 -2.50 19.38
C PHE A 40 -11.74 -1.34 20.38
N GLY A 41 -12.92 -0.93 20.86
CA GLY A 41 -13.06 0.23 21.75
C GLY A 41 -12.68 1.56 21.09
N MET A 42 -12.78 1.64 19.76
CA MET A 42 -12.43 2.81 18.95
C MET A 42 -13.68 3.40 18.29
N THR A 43 -13.61 4.68 17.92
CA THR A 43 -14.59 5.27 17.00
C THR A 43 -14.32 4.80 15.58
N GLU A 44 -15.37 4.76 14.74
CA GLU A 44 -15.27 4.40 13.32
C GLU A 44 -14.21 5.23 12.57
N ARG A 45 -14.14 6.53 12.87
CA ARG A 45 -13.14 7.43 12.30
C ARG A 45 -11.72 7.06 12.73
N GLN A 46 -11.51 6.69 13.99
CA GLN A 46 -10.19 6.26 14.47
C GLN A 46 -9.74 4.97 13.77
N LEU A 47 -10.62 3.98 13.66
CA LEU A 47 -10.29 2.73 12.96
C LEU A 47 -9.97 2.98 11.47
N THR A 48 -10.78 3.81 10.81
CA THR A 48 -10.53 4.20 9.41
C THR A 48 -9.16 4.86 9.25
N LEU A 49 -8.83 5.85 10.08
CA LEU A 49 -7.53 6.54 10.03
C LEU A 49 -6.36 5.59 10.32
N TRP A 50 -6.53 4.63 11.23
CA TRP A 50 -5.54 3.60 11.49
C TRP A 50 -5.28 2.72 10.26
N ILE A 51 -6.34 2.27 9.59
CA ILE A 51 -6.23 1.47 8.36
C ILE A 51 -5.47 2.27 7.29
N LEU A 52 -5.87 3.53 7.05
CA LEU A 52 -5.20 4.41 6.08
C LEU A 52 -3.72 4.60 6.42
N THR A 53 -3.39 4.84 7.70
CA THR A 53 -2.02 5.06 8.15
C THR A 53 -1.15 3.82 7.98
N ILE A 54 -1.66 2.65 8.35
CA ILE A 54 -0.94 1.38 8.22
C ILE A 54 -0.69 1.06 6.75
N ILE A 55 -1.64 1.35 5.87
CA ILE A 55 -1.52 1.10 4.42
C ILE A 55 -0.59 2.13 3.75
N ALA A 56 -0.53 3.36 4.24
CA ALA A 56 0.34 4.40 3.69
C ALA A 56 1.84 4.01 3.77
N ILE A 57 2.27 3.28 4.81
CA ILE A 57 3.65 2.84 4.98
C ILE A 57 4.12 1.92 3.82
N PRO A 58 3.50 0.74 3.57
CA PRO A 58 3.92 -0.12 2.48
C PRO A 58 3.74 0.53 1.11
N LYS A 59 2.73 1.39 0.92
CA LYS A 59 2.60 2.18 -0.33
C LYS A 59 3.81 3.07 -0.56
N PHE A 60 4.21 3.82 0.47
CA PHE A 60 5.37 4.69 0.39
C PHE A 60 6.63 3.89 0.06
N MET A 61 6.82 2.74 0.70
CA MET A 61 7.95 1.85 0.43
C MET A 61 7.93 1.27 -1.00
N MET A 62 6.77 0.89 -1.51
CA MET A 62 6.60 0.37 -2.88
C MET A 62 6.90 1.44 -3.94
N ILE A 63 6.39 2.67 -3.73
CA ILE A 63 6.69 3.83 -4.57
C ILE A 63 8.18 4.17 -4.52
N ALA A 64 8.75 4.27 -3.32
CA ALA A 64 10.16 4.57 -3.10
C ALA A 64 11.07 3.53 -3.78
N ALA A 65 10.80 2.25 -3.57
CA ALA A 65 11.64 1.17 -4.08
C ALA A 65 11.64 1.08 -5.60
N ILE A 66 10.47 1.13 -6.25
CA ILE A 66 10.34 0.84 -7.69
C ILE A 66 10.12 2.08 -8.55
N PHE A 67 9.33 3.07 -8.10
CA PHE A 67 9.00 4.24 -8.92
C PHE A 67 9.98 5.40 -8.74
N MET A 68 10.60 5.53 -7.57
CA MET A 68 11.71 6.46 -7.33
C MET A 68 13.07 5.77 -7.53
N HIS A 69 13.04 4.51 -7.98
CA HIS A 69 14.20 3.63 -8.16
C HIS A 69 15.17 3.58 -6.96
N LEU A 70 14.73 3.86 -5.72
CA LEU A 70 15.64 3.83 -4.55
C LEU A 70 16.11 2.41 -4.18
N TRP A 71 15.60 1.39 -4.87
CA TRP A 71 15.95 -0.01 -4.68
C TRP A 71 16.20 -0.68 -6.04
N GLY A 72 17.44 -1.07 -6.31
CA GLY A 72 17.82 -1.82 -7.51
C GLY A 72 18.78 -1.12 -8.48
N GLU A 73 19.24 0.10 -8.19
CA GLU A 73 20.28 0.76 -9.01
C GLU A 73 21.67 0.36 -8.49
N ASN A 74 22.48 -0.28 -9.34
CA ASN A 74 23.89 0.11 -9.35
C ASN A 74 23.91 1.42 -10.13
N ASP A 75 24.32 2.47 -9.44
CA ASP A 75 24.64 3.79 -9.98
C ASP A 75 25.30 3.63 -11.36
N SER A 76 24.61 4.06 -12.42
CA SER A 76 25.08 3.99 -13.80
C SER A 76 25.04 5.40 -14.38
N GLY A 77 25.94 6.24 -13.87
CA GLY A 77 26.48 7.43 -14.54
C GLY A 77 27.87 7.14 -15.06
#